data_AF-A0A645CJ02-F1
#
_entry.id   AF-A0A645CJ02-F1
#
_cell.length_a   1.000
_cell.length_b   1.000
_cell.length_c   1.000
_cell.angle_alpha   90.00
_cell.angle_beta   90.00
_cell.angle_gamma   90.00
#
_symmetry.space_group_name_H-M   'P 1'
#
loop_
_entity.id
_entity.type
_entity.pdbx_description
1 polymer ?
#
loop_
_entity_poly.entity_id
_entity_poly.type
_entity_poly.pdbx_seq_one_letter_code
_entity_poly.pdbx_strand_id
1 'polypeptide(L)'
;MLALKNAEMADVITMSSDAVFSIDRDSSHVALDVDEQITLEQAMYALSIESANDAANGIAELVGGSMENFVAMMNVAVKEIGAENTQFANAHGLFEEDHYTTAYDMAKITAEAIKVPGFTDVFSATYFEIPPTNKQPDTRYFGNRNKLLNGEMPYEGIIMSKTGWTSESQHTLVTAAKRGETTLIVVVMKSSTSNDKWDDTVQLLDYGFSQFYRTEISISQLASQLDLGTKSEISEPNMVSLLLPSGKNLSDLAVHLDGSASQAVESAITVPLCLQSNDSTGSEDDLLETQVTISPIAASEQGTSESDEGNDVSTEAAKNHAFPIILIIPLIVFVVATIIGILRLRANHLRRKRRRRKRNRQTKSYRNADQWKW
;
A
#
# COMPACT_ATOMS: atom_id res chain seq x y z
N MET A 1 -6.46 -6.46 6.33
CA MET A 1 -6.68 -6.74 4.88
C MET A 1 -7.97 -7.50 4.64
N LEU A 2 -8.10 -8.74 5.11
CA LEU A 2 -9.26 -9.59 4.80
C LEU A 2 -10.61 -8.98 5.21
N ALA A 3 -10.71 -8.39 6.41
CA ALA A 3 -11.93 -7.75 6.86
C ALA A 3 -12.43 -6.66 5.88
N LEU A 4 -11.54 -5.75 5.49
CA LEU A 4 -11.85 -4.67 4.53
C LEU A 4 -12.19 -5.18 3.12
N LYS A 5 -11.82 -6.41 2.76
CA LYS A 5 -12.16 -7.02 1.47
C LYS A 5 -13.49 -7.78 1.49
N ASN A 6 -13.98 -8.18 2.67
CA ASN A 6 -15.06 -9.16 2.80
C ASN A 6 -16.24 -8.68 3.66
N ALA A 7 -16.15 -7.51 4.28
CA ALA A 7 -17.18 -6.95 5.13
C ALA A 7 -17.19 -5.43 5.03
N GLU A 8 -18.33 -4.84 5.36
CA GLU A 8 -18.52 -3.38 5.37
C GLU A 8 -18.20 -2.83 6.75
N MET A 9 -17.60 -1.63 6.81
CA MET A 9 -17.21 -0.99 8.08
C MET A 9 -18.40 -0.77 9.04
N ALA A 10 -19.62 -0.74 8.50
CA ALA A 10 -20.86 -0.60 9.26
C ALA A 10 -21.45 -1.91 9.78
N ASP A 11 -20.91 -3.07 9.37
CA ASP A 11 -21.39 -4.38 9.82
C ASP A 11 -21.22 -4.50 11.34
N VAL A 12 -22.22 -5.12 11.99
CA VAL A 12 -22.25 -5.28 13.44
C VAL A 12 -21.64 -6.63 13.82
N ILE A 13 -20.66 -6.59 14.70
CA ILE A 13 -20.06 -7.74 15.37
C ILE A 13 -20.78 -7.91 16.70
N THR A 14 -21.37 -9.09 16.92
CA THR A 14 -21.85 -9.50 18.25
C THR A 14 -20.83 -10.45 18.85
N MET A 15 -20.19 -10.03 19.94
CA MET A 15 -19.06 -10.75 20.53
C MET A 15 -19.50 -12.09 21.13
N SER A 16 -18.91 -13.18 20.66
CA SER A 16 -19.17 -14.52 21.19
C SER A 16 -18.45 -14.75 22.53
N SER A 17 -18.83 -15.82 23.23
CA SER A 17 -18.09 -16.28 24.41
C SER A 17 -16.64 -16.62 24.08
N ASP A 18 -16.40 -17.25 22.93
CA ASP A 18 -15.07 -17.66 22.51
C ASP A 18 -14.22 -16.44 22.13
N ALA A 19 -14.79 -15.46 21.44
CA ALA A 19 -14.07 -14.24 21.07
C ALA A 19 -13.54 -13.48 22.30
N VAL A 20 -14.28 -13.51 23.41
CA VAL A 20 -13.92 -12.83 24.66
C VAL A 20 -13.00 -13.68 25.55
N PHE A 21 -13.23 -14.99 25.64
CA PHE A 21 -12.58 -15.84 26.65
C PHE A 21 -11.52 -16.81 26.13
N SER A 22 -11.32 -16.93 24.81
CA SER A 22 -10.24 -17.76 24.24
C SER A 22 -8.85 -17.12 24.32
N ILE A 23 -8.75 -15.86 24.78
CA ILE A 23 -7.50 -15.12 24.94
C ILE A 23 -7.14 -15.01 26.42
N ASP A 24 -5.84 -14.92 26.72
CA ASP A 24 -5.39 -14.60 28.07
C ASP A 24 -5.84 -13.18 28.46
N ARG A 25 -6.36 -13.02 29.68
CA ARG A 25 -6.78 -11.73 30.23
C ARG A 25 -5.61 -10.76 30.41
N ASP A 26 -4.39 -11.26 30.55
CA ASP A 26 -3.20 -10.41 30.63
C ASP A 26 -2.66 -10.02 29.24
N SER A 27 -3.28 -10.51 28.15
CA SER A 27 -2.98 -10.10 26.79
C SER A 27 -3.64 -8.76 26.41
N SER A 28 -3.28 -8.19 25.26
CA SER A 28 -3.87 -6.92 24.81
C SER A 28 -5.32 -7.10 24.40
N HIS A 29 -6.24 -6.32 24.99
CA HIS A 29 -7.67 -6.37 24.72
C HIS A 29 -8.33 -5.02 25.03
N VAL A 30 -9.56 -4.78 24.56
CA VAL A 30 -10.35 -3.57 24.91
C VAL A 30 -11.56 -3.89 25.80
N ALA A 31 -11.53 -5.08 26.40
CA ALA A 31 -12.48 -5.57 27.40
C ALA A 31 -13.90 -5.62 26.82
N LEU A 32 -14.03 -6.22 25.64
CA LEU A 32 -15.33 -6.52 25.06
C LEU A 32 -16.07 -7.58 25.88
N ASP A 33 -17.37 -7.42 26.03
CA ASP A 33 -18.23 -8.37 26.76
C ASP A 33 -18.96 -9.35 25.82
N VAL A 34 -19.36 -10.50 26.36
CA VAL A 34 -20.23 -11.44 25.62
C VAL A 34 -21.56 -10.77 25.29
N ASP A 35 -22.01 -10.96 24.04
CA ASP A 35 -23.11 -10.27 23.37
C ASP A 35 -22.97 -8.75 23.24
N GLU A 36 -21.79 -8.18 23.51
CA GLU A 36 -21.54 -6.78 23.18
C GLU A 36 -21.57 -6.60 21.66
N GLN A 37 -22.19 -5.49 21.23
CA GLN A 37 -22.32 -5.13 19.83
C GLN A 37 -21.46 -3.91 19.52
N ILE A 38 -20.52 -4.09 18.59
CA ILE A 38 -19.68 -3.03 18.03
C ILE A 38 -19.68 -3.13 16.51
N THR A 39 -19.39 -2.04 15.81
CA THR A 39 -19.22 -2.08 14.34
C THR A 39 -17.86 -2.64 13.96
N LEU A 40 -17.72 -3.13 12.73
CA LEU A 40 -16.42 -3.54 12.18
C LEU A 40 -15.42 -2.37 12.21
N GLU A 41 -15.85 -1.13 11.95
CA GLU A 41 -15.01 0.06 12.13
C GLU A 41 -14.41 0.11 13.53
N GLN A 42 -15.25 0.03 14.56
CA GLN A 42 -14.83 0.08 15.95
C GLN A 42 -13.84 -1.04 16.29
N ALA A 43 -14.09 -2.27 15.82
CA ALA A 43 -13.19 -3.40 16.01
C ALA A 43 -11.86 -3.21 15.27
N MET A 44 -11.87 -2.71 14.03
CA MET A 44 -10.67 -2.46 13.24
C MET A 44 -9.77 -1.39 13.87
N TYR A 45 -10.36 -0.32 14.43
CA TYR A 45 -9.60 0.69 15.17
C TYR A 45 -9.10 0.18 16.53
N ALA A 46 -9.88 -0.64 17.25
CA ALA A 46 -9.40 -1.31 18.47
C ALA A 46 -8.21 -2.24 18.19
N LEU A 47 -8.32 -3.06 17.14
CA LEU A 47 -7.25 -3.95 16.67
C LEU A 47 -5.98 -3.18 16.30
N SER A 48 -6.11 -2.09 15.55
CA SER A 48 -4.94 -1.34 15.06
C SER A 48 -4.27 -0.51 16.16
N ILE A 49 -5.04 0.14 17.03
CA ILE A 49 -4.52 1.10 18.02
C ILE A 49 -4.10 0.40 19.31
N GLU A 50 -4.95 -0.45 19.88
CA GLU A 50 -4.69 -1.12 21.16
C GLU A 50 -4.17 -2.55 20.98
N SER A 51 -4.05 -3.04 19.74
CA SER A 51 -3.70 -4.44 19.46
C SER A 51 -4.68 -5.43 20.09
N ALA A 52 -5.96 -5.06 20.09
CA ALA A 52 -7.01 -5.74 20.84
C ALA A 52 -7.31 -7.15 20.28
N ASN A 53 -6.94 -8.19 21.02
CA ASN A 53 -7.11 -9.59 20.63
C ASN A 53 -8.58 -10.02 20.61
N ASP A 54 -9.39 -9.49 21.54
CA ASP A 54 -10.84 -9.69 21.58
C ASP A 54 -11.50 -9.15 20.30
N ALA A 55 -11.11 -7.93 19.88
CA ALA A 55 -11.56 -7.38 18.61
C ALA A 55 -11.09 -8.20 17.39
N ALA A 56 -9.85 -8.73 17.42
CA ALA A 56 -9.33 -9.61 16.37
C ALA A 56 -10.18 -10.87 16.22
N ASN A 57 -10.57 -11.50 17.33
CA ASN A 57 -11.45 -12.66 17.33
C ASN A 57 -12.85 -12.33 16.78
N GLY A 58 -13.44 -11.22 17.22
CA GLY A 58 -14.76 -10.79 16.71
C GLY A 58 -14.73 -10.49 15.20
N ILE A 59 -13.64 -9.90 14.69
CA ILE A 59 -13.42 -9.69 13.26
C ILE A 59 -13.32 -11.04 12.53
N ALA A 60 -12.57 -11.99 13.09
CA ALA A 60 -12.40 -13.32 12.51
C ALA A 60 -13.74 -14.07 12.40
N GLU A 61 -14.55 -14.03 13.45
CA GLU A 61 -15.88 -14.62 13.47
C GLU A 61 -16.85 -13.94 12.48
N LEU A 62 -16.83 -12.61 12.38
CA LEU A 62 -17.66 -11.89 11.41
C LEU A 62 -17.33 -12.30 9.97
N VAL A 63 -16.04 -12.36 9.63
CA VAL A 63 -15.58 -12.54 8.25
C VAL A 63 -15.54 -14.01 7.84
N GLY A 64 -15.04 -14.88 8.71
CA GLY A 64 -14.89 -16.31 8.43
C GLY A 64 -16.04 -17.17 8.94
N GLY A 65 -16.94 -16.63 9.76
CA GLY A 65 -17.96 -17.39 10.49
C GLY A 65 -17.41 -18.16 11.70
N SER A 66 -16.09 -18.39 11.74
CA SER A 66 -15.35 -18.99 12.86
C SER A 66 -13.86 -18.59 12.77
N MET A 67 -13.13 -18.71 13.87
CA MET A 67 -11.67 -18.52 13.88
C MET A 67 -10.96 -19.47 12.91
N GLU A 68 -11.34 -20.76 12.90
CA GLU A 68 -10.75 -21.78 12.03
C GLU A 68 -10.87 -21.42 10.55
N ASN A 69 -12.09 -21.02 10.12
CA ASN A 69 -12.33 -20.62 8.74
C ASN A 69 -11.56 -19.34 8.38
N PHE A 70 -11.50 -18.37 9.30
CA PHE A 70 -10.76 -17.14 9.07
C PHE A 70 -9.26 -17.42 8.93
N VAL A 71 -8.70 -18.29 9.77
CA VAL A 71 -7.31 -18.75 9.66
C VAL A 71 -7.06 -19.45 8.32
N ALA A 72 -7.99 -20.29 7.86
CA ALA A 72 -7.90 -20.89 6.52
C ALA A 72 -7.87 -19.81 5.41
N MET A 73 -8.70 -18.76 5.51
CA MET A 73 -8.66 -17.62 4.58
C MET A 73 -7.33 -16.86 4.64
N MET A 74 -6.78 -16.64 5.85
CA MET A 74 -5.46 -16.01 6.03
C MET A 74 -4.36 -16.81 5.34
N ASN A 75 -4.36 -18.14 5.51
CA ASN A 75 -3.37 -19.04 4.93
C ASN A 75 -3.51 -19.20 3.40
N VAL A 76 -4.72 -19.10 2.84
CA VAL A 76 -4.91 -19.01 1.38
C VAL A 76 -4.35 -17.70 0.86
N ALA A 77 -4.67 -16.57 1.52
CA ALA A 77 -4.26 -15.26 1.06
C ALA A 77 -2.73 -15.06 1.03
N VAL A 78 -1.98 -15.63 1.99
CA VAL A 78 -0.50 -15.55 1.96
C VAL A 78 0.12 -16.40 0.86
N LYS A 79 -0.48 -17.55 0.54
CA LYS A 79 -0.03 -18.40 -0.57
C LYS A 79 -0.23 -17.73 -1.92
N GLU A 80 -1.37 -17.07 -2.11
CA GLU A 80 -1.70 -16.34 -3.35
C GLU A 80 -0.71 -15.22 -3.67
N ILE A 81 -0.05 -14.64 -2.65
CA ILE A 81 0.89 -13.53 -2.80
C ILE A 81 2.35 -13.98 -2.72
N GLY A 82 2.60 -15.31 -2.70
CA GLY A 82 3.95 -15.88 -2.65
C GLY A 82 4.69 -15.65 -1.33
N ALA A 83 3.97 -15.54 -0.21
CA ALA A 83 4.54 -15.57 1.13
C ALA A 83 4.63 -17.02 1.62
N GLU A 84 5.62 -17.75 1.10
CA GLU A 84 5.74 -19.21 1.22
C GLU A 84 6.21 -19.70 2.60
N ASN A 85 6.82 -18.81 3.39
CA ASN A 85 7.38 -19.11 4.70
C ASN A 85 6.51 -18.52 5.83
N THR A 86 5.19 -18.55 5.63
CA THR A 86 4.20 -18.00 6.56
C THR A 86 3.06 -18.97 6.80
N GLN A 87 2.73 -19.15 8.08
CA GLN A 87 1.56 -19.90 8.52
C GLN A 87 0.93 -19.16 9.70
N PHE A 88 -0.37 -18.90 9.60
CA PHE A 88 -1.15 -18.31 10.68
C PHE A 88 -1.94 -19.40 11.40
N ALA A 89 -1.98 -19.31 12.72
CA ALA A 89 -2.81 -20.17 13.58
C ALA A 89 -3.98 -19.42 14.24
N ASN A 90 -3.95 -18.09 14.24
CA ASN A 90 -4.96 -17.23 14.87
C ASN A 90 -4.92 -15.82 14.24
N ALA A 91 -5.90 -14.98 14.60
CA ALA A 91 -6.07 -13.63 14.03
C ALA A 91 -5.27 -12.52 14.74
N HIS A 92 -4.66 -12.81 15.89
CA HIS A 92 -4.07 -11.78 16.78
C HIS A 92 -2.55 -11.88 16.97
N GLY A 93 -1.92 -13.01 16.62
CA GLY A 93 -0.48 -13.21 16.77
C GLY A 93 -0.02 -13.58 18.17
N LEU A 94 -0.91 -14.11 19.01
CA LEU A 94 -0.46 -14.81 20.23
C LEU A 94 0.24 -16.09 19.80
N PHE A 95 1.22 -16.50 20.62
CA PHE A 95 2.09 -17.61 20.28
C PHE A 95 1.32 -18.92 20.15
N GLU A 96 1.55 -19.60 19.03
CA GLU A 96 1.22 -21.00 18.76
C GLU A 96 2.42 -21.56 17.98
N GLU A 97 2.75 -22.84 18.17
CA GLU A 97 3.96 -23.45 17.55
C GLU A 97 3.96 -23.28 16.02
N ASP A 98 2.79 -23.41 15.40
CA ASP A 98 2.59 -23.31 13.96
C ASP A 98 2.26 -21.87 13.47
N HIS A 99 2.40 -20.85 14.32
CA HIS A 99 2.18 -19.45 13.97
C HIS A 99 3.52 -18.74 13.69
N TYR A 100 3.88 -18.57 12.42
CA TYR A 100 5.15 -17.99 12.02
C TYR A 100 5.08 -17.25 10.69
N THR A 101 6.08 -16.39 10.46
CA THR A 101 6.31 -15.65 9.21
C THR A 101 7.77 -15.21 9.15
N THR A 102 8.20 -14.63 8.03
CA THR A 102 9.53 -14.04 7.84
C THR A 102 9.43 -12.55 7.60
N ALA A 103 10.54 -11.81 7.76
CA ALA A 103 10.57 -10.38 7.47
C ALA A 103 10.20 -10.09 6.00
N TYR A 104 10.65 -10.95 5.09
CA TYR A 104 10.38 -10.87 3.65
C TYR A 104 8.89 -11.10 3.35
N ASP A 105 8.30 -12.17 3.88
CA ASP A 105 6.88 -12.46 3.68
C ASP A 105 5.98 -11.38 4.30
N MET A 106 6.33 -10.88 5.49
CA MET A 106 5.59 -9.80 6.13
C MET A 106 5.67 -8.50 5.32
N ALA A 107 6.78 -8.25 4.60
CA ALA A 107 6.88 -7.15 3.66
C ALA A 107 5.94 -7.35 2.46
N LYS A 108 5.84 -8.56 1.89
CA LYS A 108 4.85 -8.90 0.85
C LYS A 108 3.41 -8.72 1.32
N ILE A 109 3.08 -9.26 2.49
CA ILE A 109 1.76 -9.11 3.13
C ILE A 109 1.41 -7.64 3.30
N THR A 110 2.36 -6.84 3.79
CA THR A 110 2.14 -5.40 3.98
C THR A 110 1.99 -4.68 2.66
N ALA A 111 2.77 -5.03 1.63
CA ALA A 111 2.67 -4.46 0.29
C ALA A 111 1.29 -4.69 -0.34
N GLU A 112 0.68 -5.86 -0.10
CA GLU A 112 -0.69 -6.14 -0.52
C GLU A 112 -1.74 -5.44 0.35
N ALA A 113 -1.52 -5.40 1.67
CA ALA A 113 -2.45 -4.79 2.60
C ALA A 113 -2.63 -3.28 2.36
N ILE A 114 -1.55 -2.55 2.11
CA ILE A 114 -1.59 -1.09 1.88
C ILE A 114 -2.28 -0.69 0.56
N LYS A 115 -2.49 -1.64 -0.37
CA LYS A 115 -3.27 -1.41 -1.60
C LYS A 115 -4.78 -1.46 -1.34
N VAL A 116 -5.23 -2.03 -0.23
CA VAL A 116 -6.65 -2.13 0.11
C VAL A 116 -7.19 -0.78 0.58
N PRO A 117 -8.27 -0.25 -0.03
CA PRO A 117 -8.89 1.00 0.40
C PRO A 117 -9.21 1.01 1.90
N GLY A 118 -8.87 2.10 2.58
CA GLY A 118 -9.10 2.27 4.02
C GLY A 118 -8.08 1.58 4.94
N PHE A 119 -7.20 0.71 4.43
CA PHE A 119 -6.21 0.02 5.29
C PHE A 119 -5.25 1.00 5.96
N THR A 120 -4.67 1.92 5.19
CA THR A 120 -3.76 2.94 5.72
C THR A 120 -4.47 3.92 6.65
N ASP A 121 -5.75 4.22 6.45
CA ASP A 121 -6.53 5.08 7.34
C ASP A 121 -6.65 4.46 8.75
N VAL A 122 -6.96 3.15 8.81
CA VAL A 122 -7.04 2.41 10.08
C VAL A 122 -5.67 2.28 10.74
N PHE A 123 -4.65 1.82 10.01
CA PHE A 123 -3.34 1.50 10.58
C PHE A 123 -2.37 2.70 10.71
N SER A 124 -2.80 3.90 10.37
CA SER A 124 -2.12 5.17 10.71
C SER A 124 -2.85 5.99 11.78
N ALA A 125 -3.98 5.48 12.27
CA ALA A 125 -4.81 6.17 13.23
C ALA A 125 -4.06 6.42 14.55
N THR A 126 -4.13 7.66 15.03
CA THR A 126 -3.48 8.05 16.29
C THR A 126 -4.42 7.96 17.49
N TYR A 127 -5.72 7.98 17.23
CA TYR A 127 -6.77 7.99 18.23
C TYR A 127 -8.08 7.47 17.65
N PHE A 128 -8.87 6.79 18.48
CA PHE A 128 -10.24 6.42 18.17
C PHE A 128 -11.05 6.33 19.47
N GLU A 129 -12.38 6.41 19.38
CA GLU A 129 -13.25 6.21 20.53
C GLU A 129 -14.42 5.30 20.16
N ILE A 130 -14.73 4.35 21.06
CA ILE A 130 -15.94 3.54 20.97
C ILE A 130 -16.98 4.18 21.91
N PRO A 131 -18.11 4.68 21.39
CA PRO A 131 -19.19 5.22 22.23
C PRO A 131 -19.82 4.12 23.10
N PRO A 132 -20.70 4.48 24.06
CA PRO A 132 -21.42 3.49 24.85
C PRO A 132 -22.11 2.44 23.96
N THR A 133 -22.03 1.19 24.37
CA THR A 133 -22.60 0.04 23.67
C THR A 133 -23.81 -0.50 24.44
N ASN A 134 -24.36 -1.62 23.98
CA ASN A 134 -25.42 -2.34 24.69
C ASN A 134 -24.94 -3.01 26.00
N LYS A 135 -23.62 -3.14 26.22
CA LYS A 135 -23.03 -3.76 27.42
C LYS A 135 -22.18 -2.78 28.24
N GLN A 136 -21.56 -1.79 27.59
CA GLN A 136 -20.66 -0.82 28.22
C GLN A 136 -21.29 0.59 28.25
N PRO A 137 -21.54 1.18 29.43
CA PRO A 137 -22.23 2.46 29.54
C PRO A 137 -21.34 3.68 29.23
N ASP A 138 -20.02 3.51 29.28
CA ASP A 138 -19.03 4.58 29.12
C ASP A 138 -18.35 4.53 27.75
N THR A 139 -17.88 5.70 27.29
CA THR A 139 -17.04 5.78 26.09
C THR A 139 -15.65 5.23 26.38
N ARG A 140 -15.15 4.34 25.52
CA ARG A 140 -13.75 3.87 25.55
C ARG A 140 -12.89 4.71 24.63
N TYR A 141 -11.75 5.15 25.12
CA TYR A 141 -10.82 6.04 24.41
C TYR A 141 -9.51 5.32 24.14
N PHE A 142 -9.07 5.32 22.88
CA PHE A 142 -7.86 4.63 22.45
C PHE A 142 -6.82 5.63 21.96
N GLY A 143 -5.59 5.46 22.44
CA GLY A 143 -4.47 6.33 22.11
C GLY A 143 -3.32 5.48 21.60
N ASN A 144 -2.88 5.73 20.36
CA ASN A 144 -1.87 4.89 19.76
C ASN A 144 -0.54 5.02 20.52
N ARG A 145 0.02 3.87 20.94
CA ARG A 145 1.30 3.79 21.66
C ARG A 145 2.50 3.65 20.73
N ASN A 146 2.25 3.54 19.42
CA ASN A 146 3.28 3.50 18.41
C ASN A 146 3.98 4.86 18.30
N LYS A 147 5.28 4.91 18.62
CA LYS A 147 6.08 6.14 18.68
C LYS A 147 6.12 6.91 17.35
N LEU A 148 6.05 6.19 16.23
CA LEU A 148 6.07 6.78 14.89
C LEU A 148 4.74 7.45 14.53
N LEU A 149 3.63 7.02 15.16
CA LEU A 149 2.29 7.55 14.91
C LEU A 149 1.88 8.60 15.95
N ASN A 150 2.26 8.40 17.21
CA ASN A 150 1.82 9.24 18.32
C ASN A 150 2.62 10.56 18.47
N GLY A 151 3.69 10.71 17.70
CA GLY A 151 4.53 11.90 17.65
C GLY A 151 5.69 11.94 18.64
N GLU A 152 5.94 10.87 19.40
CA GLU A 152 7.16 10.73 20.22
C GLU A 152 8.42 10.61 19.36
N MET A 153 8.31 9.94 18.21
CA MET A 153 9.37 9.82 17.21
C MET A 153 8.83 10.24 15.83
N PRO A 154 8.70 11.55 15.56
CA PRO A 154 8.14 12.04 14.30
C PRO A 154 9.00 11.58 13.11
N TYR A 155 8.36 10.93 12.14
CA TYR A 155 8.99 10.57 10.87
C TYR A 155 8.07 10.95 9.71
N GLU A 156 8.60 11.64 8.70
CA GLU A 156 7.79 12.09 7.57
C GLU A 156 7.43 10.93 6.64
N GLY A 157 6.16 10.88 6.25
CA GLY A 157 5.67 9.97 5.22
C GLY A 157 5.15 8.65 5.74
N ILE A 158 5.09 8.40 7.06
CA ILE A 158 4.47 7.18 7.60
C ILE A 158 3.00 7.08 7.14
N ILE A 159 2.67 5.98 6.47
CA ILE A 159 1.29 5.69 5.99
C ILE A 159 0.65 4.53 6.76
N MET A 160 1.43 3.69 7.43
CA MET A 160 0.96 2.74 8.45
C MET A 160 2.12 2.27 9.32
N SER A 161 1.84 1.85 10.55
CA SER A 161 2.83 1.19 11.39
C SER A 161 2.15 0.33 12.46
N LYS A 162 2.62 -0.91 12.66
CA LYS A 162 2.06 -1.83 13.66
C LYS A 162 3.15 -2.54 14.45
N THR A 163 3.04 -2.46 15.78
CA THR A 163 3.91 -3.15 16.74
C THR A 163 3.43 -4.56 17.03
N GLY A 164 4.34 -5.44 17.44
CA GLY A 164 4.03 -6.73 18.06
C GLY A 164 4.98 -7.04 19.21
N TRP A 165 4.51 -7.85 20.15
CA TRP A 165 5.32 -8.39 21.23
C TRP A 165 4.69 -9.64 21.86
N THR A 166 5.49 -10.70 21.98
CA THR A 166 5.28 -11.84 22.89
C THR A 166 6.64 -12.22 23.50
N SER A 167 6.65 -13.15 24.46
CA SER A 167 7.90 -13.67 25.03
C SER A 167 8.80 -14.34 23.96
N GLU A 168 8.18 -15.01 22.98
CA GLU A 168 8.82 -15.79 21.94
C GLU A 168 9.28 -14.92 20.76
N SER A 169 8.43 -13.98 20.34
CA SER A 169 8.70 -13.08 19.21
C SER A 169 9.56 -11.87 19.57
N GLN A 170 9.67 -11.53 20.86
CA GLN A 170 10.24 -10.28 21.36
C GLN A 170 9.63 -9.08 20.64
N HIS A 171 10.37 -7.98 20.45
CA HIS A 171 9.82 -6.78 19.82
C HIS A 171 9.81 -6.90 18.29
N THR A 172 8.64 -6.75 17.70
CA THR A 172 8.47 -6.70 16.23
C THR A 172 7.80 -5.39 15.81
N LEU A 173 8.09 -4.94 14.59
CA LEU A 173 7.50 -3.75 14.00
C LEU A 173 7.47 -3.87 12.49
N VAL A 174 6.33 -3.54 11.91
CA VAL A 174 6.20 -3.29 10.47
C VAL A 174 5.75 -1.86 10.26
N THR A 175 6.41 -1.16 9.35
CA THR A 175 6.13 0.24 9.03
C THR A 175 6.24 0.45 7.53
N ALA A 176 5.25 1.14 6.96
CA ALA A 176 5.33 1.64 5.58
C ALA A 176 5.39 3.17 5.58
N ALA A 177 6.29 3.71 4.78
CA ALA A 177 6.43 5.16 4.57
C ALA A 177 6.44 5.48 3.08
N LYS A 178 5.81 6.60 2.70
CA LYS A 178 5.73 7.08 1.32
C LYS A 178 6.31 8.50 1.20
N ARG A 179 7.25 8.68 0.28
CA ARG A 179 7.79 9.98 -0.14
C ARG A 179 7.73 10.08 -1.66
N GLY A 180 6.96 11.02 -2.18
CA GLY A 180 6.64 11.08 -3.61
C GLY A 180 5.95 9.80 -4.08
N GLU A 181 6.46 9.19 -5.15
CA GLU A 181 5.95 7.93 -5.71
C GLU A 181 6.62 6.68 -5.11
N THR A 182 7.58 6.84 -4.21
CA THR A 182 8.27 5.72 -3.55
C THR A 182 7.62 5.41 -2.22
N THR A 183 7.16 4.17 -2.08
CA THR A 183 6.75 3.58 -0.80
C THR A 183 7.81 2.56 -0.39
N LEU A 184 8.31 2.67 0.84
CA LEU A 184 9.20 1.69 1.45
C LEU A 184 8.48 1.02 2.61
N ILE A 185 8.73 -0.28 2.76
CA ILE A 185 8.24 -1.10 3.87
C ILE A 185 9.46 -1.61 4.62
N VAL A 186 9.48 -1.38 5.93
CA VAL A 186 10.50 -1.92 6.82
C VAL A 186 9.83 -2.87 7.81
N VAL A 187 10.41 -4.06 7.94
CA VAL A 187 10.01 -5.08 8.89
C VAL A 187 11.21 -5.40 9.75
N VAL A 188 11.07 -5.23 11.07
CA VAL A 188 12.05 -5.66 12.06
C VAL A 188 11.41 -6.69 12.97
N MET A 189 12.14 -7.77 13.23
CA MET A 189 11.67 -8.91 14.02
C MET A 189 12.67 -9.25 15.09
N LYS A 190 12.18 -9.68 16.25
CA LYS A 190 12.99 -10.14 17.38
C LYS A 190 14.05 -9.12 17.84
N SER A 191 13.68 -7.84 17.83
CA SER A 191 14.53 -6.78 18.39
C SER A 191 14.68 -6.99 19.90
N SER A 192 15.93 -6.90 20.39
CA SER A 192 16.30 -7.25 21.77
C SER A 192 15.71 -6.28 22.80
N THR A 193 15.66 -5.00 22.48
CA THR A 193 14.99 -4.00 23.31
C THR A 193 13.78 -3.37 22.61
N SER A 194 12.91 -2.75 23.41
CA SER A 194 11.76 -2.02 22.88
C SER A 194 12.17 -0.81 22.05
N ASN A 195 13.36 -0.21 22.30
CA ASN A 195 13.82 0.94 21.53
C ASN A 195 14.44 0.53 20.18
N ASP A 196 15.17 -0.59 20.14
CA ASP A 196 15.87 -1.06 18.93
C ASP A 196 14.94 -1.13 17.72
N LYS A 197 13.72 -1.68 17.86
CA LYS A 197 12.77 -1.74 16.73
C LYS A 197 12.47 -0.38 16.09
N TRP A 198 12.45 0.69 16.90
CA TRP A 198 12.16 2.04 16.42
C TRP A 198 13.38 2.64 15.72
N ASP A 199 14.53 2.55 16.38
CA ASP A 199 15.79 3.11 15.88
C ASP A 199 16.23 2.41 14.59
N ASP A 200 16.12 1.08 14.53
CA ASP A 200 16.41 0.29 13.32
C ASP A 200 15.42 0.63 12.21
N THR A 201 14.13 0.78 12.52
CA THR A 201 13.13 1.14 11.51
C THR A 201 13.42 2.49 10.88
N VAL A 202 13.75 3.50 11.68
CA VAL A 202 14.12 4.83 11.18
C VAL A 202 15.39 4.77 10.34
N GLN A 203 16.45 4.10 10.82
CA GLN A 203 17.70 3.95 10.09
C GLN A 203 17.52 3.24 8.75
N LEU A 204 16.73 2.18 8.69
CA LEU A 204 16.43 1.44 7.46
C LEU A 204 15.59 2.26 6.48
N LEU A 205 14.60 3.02 6.97
CA LEU A 205 13.83 3.92 6.11
C LEU A 205 14.70 5.05 5.56
N ASP A 206 15.58 5.65 6.38
CA ASP A 206 16.50 6.69 5.95
C ASP A 206 17.53 6.14 4.95
N TYR A 207 18.05 4.94 5.18
CA TYR A 207 18.89 4.23 4.21
C TYR A 207 18.15 4.05 2.88
N GLY A 208 16.95 3.46 2.90
CA GLY A 208 16.19 3.20 1.68
C GLY A 208 15.84 4.47 0.90
N PHE A 209 15.46 5.55 1.58
CA PHE A 209 15.16 6.82 0.89
C PHE A 209 16.39 7.62 0.46
N SER A 210 17.56 7.39 1.06
CA SER A 210 18.80 8.10 0.69
C SER A 210 19.64 7.35 -0.34
N GLN A 211 19.59 6.02 -0.33
CA GLN A 211 20.39 5.17 -1.19
C GLN A 211 19.66 4.74 -2.44
N PHE A 212 18.36 5.02 -2.58
CA PHE A 212 17.60 4.65 -3.77
C PHE A 212 16.82 5.83 -4.32
N TYR A 213 16.69 5.87 -5.65
CA TYR A 213 15.90 6.87 -6.35
C TYR A 213 14.98 6.20 -7.35
N ARG A 214 13.79 6.77 -7.52
CA ARG A 214 12.83 6.30 -8.53
C ARG A 214 13.13 6.98 -9.85
N THR A 215 13.13 6.19 -10.93
CA THR A 215 13.31 6.67 -12.30
C THR A 215 12.32 5.98 -13.24
N GLU A 216 11.97 6.67 -14.32
CA GLU A 216 11.14 6.12 -15.40
C GLU A 216 12.06 5.78 -16.57
N ILE A 217 12.07 4.52 -16.98
CA ILE A 217 12.90 4.05 -18.09
C ILE A 217 12.01 3.59 -19.23
N SER A 218 12.36 3.98 -20.45
CA SER A 218 11.63 3.47 -21.62
C SER A 218 12.00 2.00 -21.85
N ILE A 219 11.00 1.18 -22.06
CA ILE A 219 11.19 -0.23 -22.40
C ILE A 219 11.99 -0.39 -23.69
N SER A 220 11.91 0.53 -24.66
CA SER A 220 12.76 0.47 -25.85
C SER A 220 14.25 0.62 -25.52
N GLN A 221 14.59 1.35 -24.45
CA GLN A 221 15.97 1.47 -23.97
C GLN A 221 16.44 0.17 -23.30
N LEU A 222 15.57 -0.51 -22.56
CA LEU A 222 15.84 -1.83 -21.98
C LEU A 222 15.96 -2.90 -23.08
N ALA A 223 15.05 -2.88 -24.05
CA ALA A 223 15.01 -3.78 -25.19
C ALA A 223 16.27 -3.70 -26.07
N SER A 224 16.95 -2.55 -26.10
CA SER A 224 18.23 -2.41 -26.82
C SER A 224 19.35 -3.30 -26.26
N GLN A 225 19.20 -3.79 -25.02
CA GLN A 225 20.11 -4.77 -24.41
C GLN A 225 19.65 -6.23 -24.65
N LEU A 226 18.44 -6.44 -25.15
CA LEU A 226 17.86 -7.76 -25.42
C LEU A 226 18.04 -8.11 -26.90
N ASP A 227 18.45 -9.35 -27.19
CA ASP A 227 18.49 -9.87 -28.57
C ASP A 227 17.10 -10.40 -28.98
N LEU A 228 16.20 -9.49 -29.34
CA LEU A 228 14.83 -9.80 -29.80
C LEU A 228 14.77 -10.15 -31.29
N GLY A 229 15.89 -10.10 -32.02
CA GLY A 229 15.93 -10.17 -33.48
C GLY A 229 15.26 -8.96 -34.17
N THR A 230 15.15 -8.99 -35.50
CA THR A 230 14.64 -7.87 -36.31
C THR A 230 13.13 -7.90 -36.57
N LYS A 231 12.42 -8.91 -36.06
CA LYS A 231 11.01 -9.17 -36.35
C LYS A 231 10.09 -9.03 -35.14
N SER A 232 10.63 -8.68 -33.98
CA SER A 232 9.85 -8.59 -32.75
C SER A 232 10.21 -7.32 -31.99
N GLU A 233 9.21 -6.71 -31.36
CA GLU A 233 9.37 -5.54 -30.51
C GLU A 233 8.59 -5.73 -29.21
N ILE A 234 9.00 -5.04 -28.14
CA ILE A 234 8.19 -4.96 -26.94
C ILE A 234 7.13 -3.88 -27.19
N SER A 235 5.86 -4.27 -27.19
CA SER A 235 4.74 -3.39 -27.46
C SER A 235 4.24 -2.69 -26.19
N GLU A 236 4.30 -3.35 -25.03
CA GLU A 236 3.83 -2.79 -23.76
C GLU A 236 4.60 -3.34 -22.54
N PRO A 237 4.74 -2.54 -21.46
CA PRO A 237 4.45 -1.10 -21.39
C PRO A 237 5.53 -0.25 -22.10
N ASN A 238 5.22 1.02 -22.41
CA ASN A 238 6.21 1.94 -23.02
C ASN A 238 7.28 2.44 -22.03
N MET A 239 6.89 2.60 -20.77
CA MET A 239 7.73 3.08 -19.67
C MET A 239 7.57 2.14 -18.48
N VAL A 240 8.65 1.96 -17.73
CA VAL A 240 8.67 1.21 -16.48
C VAL A 240 9.27 2.09 -15.40
N SER A 241 8.60 2.11 -14.25
CA SER A 241 9.06 2.80 -13.06
C SER A 241 9.96 1.89 -12.24
N LEU A 242 11.21 2.29 -12.05
CA LEU A 242 12.25 1.54 -11.35
C LEU A 242 12.71 2.25 -10.09
N LEU A 243 13.06 1.48 -9.08
CA LEU A 243 13.77 1.97 -7.90
C LEU A 243 15.23 1.50 -7.99
N LEU A 244 16.16 2.41 -8.29
CA LEU A 244 17.57 2.09 -8.50
C LEU A 244 18.44 2.57 -7.34
N PRO A 245 19.54 1.86 -7.02
CA PRO A 245 20.56 2.37 -6.12
C PRO A 245 21.16 3.69 -6.62
N SER A 246 21.49 4.59 -5.71
CA SER A 246 22.07 5.89 -6.01
C SER A 246 23.42 5.72 -6.69
N GLY A 247 23.61 6.46 -7.79
CA GLY A 247 24.80 6.35 -8.62
C GLY A 247 24.75 5.24 -9.68
N LYS A 248 23.75 4.35 -9.64
CA LYS A 248 23.49 3.37 -10.71
C LYS A 248 22.54 3.94 -11.75
N ASN A 249 22.76 3.57 -13.00
CA ASN A 249 21.93 3.91 -14.15
C ASN A 249 21.60 2.64 -14.95
N LEU A 250 20.81 2.80 -16.00
CA LEU A 250 20.43 1.70 -16.90
C LEU A 250 21.63 0.93 -17.48
N SER A 251 22.74 1.61 -17.74
CA SER A 251 23.96 1.00 -18.27
C SER A 251 24.63 0.01 -17.30
N ASP A 252 24.28 0.11 -16.02
CA ASP A 252 24.85 -0.74 -14.96
C ASP A 252 23.98 -1.96 -14.67
N LEU A 253 22.87 -2.12 -15.41
CA LEU A 253 21.93 -3.22 -15.28
C LEU A 253 22.10 -4.19 -16.44
N ALA A 254 22.00 -5.49 -16.16
CA ALA A 254 21.75 -6.52 -17.16
C ALA A 254 20.26 -6.79 -17.24
N VAL A 255 19.75 -6.88 -18.47
CA VAL A 255 18.34 -7.14 -18.75
C VAL A 255 18.21 -8.58 -19.25
N HIS A 256 17.38 -9.37 -18.58
CA HIS A 256 17.09 -10.74 -18.95
C HIS A 256 15.59 -10.92 -19.16
N LEU A 257 15.23 -11.73 -20.16
CA LEU A 257 13.87 -12.25 -20.31
C LEU A 257 13.85 -13.66 -19.73
N ASP A 258 12.91 -13.93 -18.83
CA ASP A 258 12.73 -15.29 -18.31
C ASP A 258 11.92 -16.11 -19.34
N GLY A 259 12.51 -17.22 -19.81
CA GLY A 259 11.94 -18.11 -20.83
C GLY A 259 12.59 -18.04 -22.22
N SER A 260 12.15 -18.93 -23.11
CA SER A 260 12.71 -19.17 -24.47
C SER A 260 12.46 -18.05 -25.50
N ALA A 261 12.14 -16.83 -25.05
CA ALA A 261 11.79 -15.67 -25.89
C ALA A 261 13.01 -14.93 -26.48
N SER A 262 14.20 -15.55 -26.48
CA SER A 262 15.39 -15.06 -27.21
C SER A 262 15.27 -15.21 -28.75
N GLN A 263 14.06 -15.46 -29.28
CA GLN A 263 13.82 -15.69 -30.71
C GLN A 263 12.54 -14.99 -31.18
N ALA A 264 12.51 -14.66 -32.48
CA ALA A 264 11.38 -13.99 -33.13
C ALA A 264 10.06 -14.71 -32.83
N VAL A 265 9.08 -13.97 -32.30
CA VAL A 265 7.78 -14.52 -31.93
C VAL A 265 6.79 -14.33 -33.08
N GLU A 266 6.00 -15.37 -33.38
CA GLU A 266 4.97 -15.34 -34.43
C GLU A 266 3.64 -14.71 -33.97
N SER A 267 3.43 -14.60 -32.65
CA SER A 267 2.25 -14.00 -32.02
C SER A 267 2.64 -13.24 -30.74
N ALA A 268 1.75 -12.40 -30.21
CA ALA A 268 2.06 -11.66 -29.00
C ALA A 268 2.19 -12.60 -27.78
N ILE A 269 3.29 -12.48 -27.03
CA ILE A 269 3.54 -13.24 -25.79
C ILE A 269 3.84 -12.30 -24.64
N THR A 270 3.41 -12.66 -23.44
CA THR A 270 3.78 -11.95 -22.21
C THR A 270 4.85 -12.74 -21.48
N VAL A 271 5.97 -12.09 -21.17
CA VAL A 271 7.13 -12.71 -20.53
C VAL A 271 7.60 -11.88 -19.33
N PRO A 272 8.13 -12.49 -18.26
CA PRO A 272 8.80 -11.76 -17.20
C PRO A 272 10.07 -11.08 -17.71
N LEU A 273 10.26 -9.83 -17.31
CA LEU A 273 11.47 -9.05 -17.48
C LEU A 273 12.17 -8.95 -16.12
N CYS A 274 13.38 -9.50 -16.06
CA CYS A 274 14.23 -9.49 -14.89
C CYS A 274 15.39 -8.51 -15.08
N LEU A 275 15.64 -7.66 -14.08
CA LEU A 275 16.76 -6.72 -14.09
C LEU A 275 17.76 -7.07 -13.00
N GLN A 276 19.01 -7.30 -13.39
CA GLN A 276 20.09 -7.62 -12.46
C GLN A 276 21.13 -6.51 -12.45
N SER A 277 21.73 -6.24 -11.29
CA SER A 277 22.87 -5.32 -11.20
C SER A 277 24.13 -6.03 -11.69
N ASN A 278 24.92 -5.40 -12.56
CA ASN A 278 26.17 -6.01 -13.07
C ASN A 278 27.23 -6.27 -11.98
N ASP A 279 27.05 -5.73 -10.76
CA ASP A 279 27.99 -5.84 -9.65
C ASP A 279 27.70 -7.03 -8.72
N SER A 280 26.58 -7.75 -8.88
CA SER A 280 26.23 -8.84 -7.96
C SER A 280 27.08 -10.07 -8.23
N THR A 281 28.12 -10.25 -7.41
CA THR A 281 28.79 -11.53 -7.23
C THR A 281 27.83 -12.53 -6.57
N GLY A 282 26.98 -13.18 -7.38
CA GLY A 282 26.29 -14.42 -7.01
C GLY A 282 25.04 -14.33 -6.14
N SER A 283 24.35 -13.19 -6.04
CA SER A 283 22.98 -13.13 -5.50
C SER A 283 21.95 -12.90 -6.62
N GLU A 284 20.92 -13.76 -6.67
CA GLU A 284 19.75 -13.67 -7.56
C GLU A 284 18.76 -12.59 -7.10
N ASP A 285 19.24 -11.40 -6.72
CA ASP A 285 18.36 -10.31 -6.30
C ASP A 285 17.94 -9.50 -7.54
N ASP A 286 16.85 -9.93 -8.20
CA ASP A 286 16.26 -9.18 -9.30
C ASP A 286 15.72 -7.83 -8.77
N LEU A 287 16.22 -6.73 -9.34
CA LEU A 287 15.84 -5.34 -9.00
C LEU A 287 14.45 -4.97 -9.50
N LEU A 288 13.94 -5.74 -10.45
CA LEU A 288 12.58 -5.63 -10.96
C LEU A 288 12.16 -6.98 -11.54
N GLU A 289 11.01 -7.47 -11.08
CA GLU A 289 10.18 -8.43 -11.82
C GLU A 289 8.98 -7.66 -12.36
N THR A 290 8.91 -7.50 -13.68
CA THR A 290 7.71 -6.99 -14.35
C THR A 290 7.37 -7.89 -15.54
N GLN A 291 6.20 -7.69 -16.14
CA GLN A 291 5.81 -8.43 -17.34
C GLN A 291 5.83 -7.49 -18.54
N VAL A 292 6.35 -7.98 -19.65
CA VAL A 292 6.41 -7.26 -20.92
C VAL A 292 5.73 -8.07 -22.01
N THR A 293 5.04 -7.40 -22.92
CA THR A 293 4.42 -8.03 -24.09
C THR A 293 5.32 -7.85 -25.31
N ILE A 294 5.77 -8.95 -25.89
CA ILE A 294 6.55 -8.99 -27.14
C ILE A 294 5.59 -9.30 -28.28
N SER A 295 5.60 -8.48 -29.34
CA SER A 295 4.77 -8.65 -30.53
C SER A 295 5.60 -8.71 -31.82
N PRO A 296 5.12 -9.38 -32.89
CA PRO A 296 5.76 -9.33 -34.19
C PRO A 296 5.68 -7.91 -34.79
N ILE A 297 6.78 -7.41 -35.34
CA ILE A 297 6.79 -6.18 -36.13
C ILE A 297 6.02 -6.46 -37.42
N ALA A 298 4.88 -5.79 -37.60
CA ALA A 298 4.13 -5.87 -38.85
C ALA A 298 5.04 -5.42 -40.00
N ALA A 299 5.23 -6.29 -40.99
CA ALA A 299 6.06 -5.98 -42.15
C ALA A 299 5.55 -4.71 -42.82
N SER A 300 6.26 -3.59 -42.66
CA SER A 300 6.01 -2.40 -43.45
C SER A 300 6.36 -2.74 -44.89
N GLU A 301 5.37 -2.90 -45.76
CA GLU A 301 5.58 -2.98 -47.20
C GLU A 301 6.32 -1.70 -47.64
N GLN A 302 7.61 -1.85 -47.94
CA GLN A 302 8.37 -0.84 -48.66
C GLN A 302 7.78 -0.74 -50.07
N GLY A 303 7.07 0.35 -50.33
CA GLY A 303 6.64 0.72 -51.67
C GLY A 303 7.85 0.96 -52.56
N THR A 304 8.04 0.09 -53.55
CA THR A 304 8.83 0.38 -54.76
C THR A 304 7.93 1.10 -55.77
N SER A 305 8.35 2.30 -56.12
CA SER A 305 7.87 3.07 -57.26
C SER A 305 8.30 2.44 -58.58
N GLU A 306 7.38 2.31 -59.56
CA GLU A 306 7.63 2.62 -60.98
C GLU A 306 6.32 2.54 -61.81
N SER A 307 6.07 3.65 -62.55
CA SER A 307 5.40 3.87 -63.87
C SER A 307 4.44 2.82 -64.47
N ASP A 308 3.39 3.14 -65.24
CA ASP A 308 2.68 4.34 -65.70
C ASP A 308 1.47 3.80 -66.52
N GLU A 309 0.63 4.71 -67.02
CA GLU A 309 -0.49 4.57 -67.98
C GLU A 309 -1.90 4.29 -67.44
N GLY A 310 -2.76 5.28 -67.68
CA GLY A 310 -4.05 5.48 -67.05
C GLY A 310 -5.26 4.89 -67.78
N ASN A 311 -6.40 5.10 -67.14
CA ASN A 311 -7.57 5.63 -67.83
C ASN A 311 -8.55 6.28 -66.84
N ASP A 312 -9.20 7.31 -67.35
CA ASP A 312 -10.20 8.20 -66.76
C ASP A 312 -11.34 7.47 -66.03
N VAL A 313 -11.93 8.15 -65.03
CA VAL A 313 -13.39 8.40 -64.85
C VAL A 313 -13.68 8.94 -63.42
N SER A 314 -13.91 10.26 -63.38
CA SER A 314 -14.81 11.04 -62.50
C SER A 314 -14.93 10.75 -60.99
N THR A 315 -14.32 11.66 -60.22
CA THR A 315 -14.85 12.46 -59.09
C THR A 315 -16.14 12.02 -58.36
N GLU A 316 -16.00 11.73 -57.06
CA GLU A 316 -16.91 12.23 -56.02
C GLU A 316 -16.10 12.69 -54.79
N ALA A 317 -16.27 13.95 -54.39
CA ALA A 317 -15.62 14.58 -53.27
C ALA A 317 -16.66 14.96 -52.20
N ALA A 318 -16.48 14.50 -50.96
CA ALA A 318 -16.96 15.07 -49.70
C ALA A 318 -16.73 14.06 -48.56
N LYS A 319 -16.33 14.35 -47.32
CA LYS A 319 -15.98 15.55 -46.54
C LYS A 319 -15.33 15.00 -45.24
N ASN A 320 -14.06 15.27 -44.97
CA ASN A 320 -13.47 15.00 -43.65
C ASN A 320 -13.79 16.17 -42.70
N HIS A 321 -14.56 15.89 -41.65
CA HIS A 321 -14.76 16.83 -40.55
C HIS A 321 -13.53 16.84 -39.64
N ALA A 322 -12.61 17.78 -39.87
CA ALA A 322 -11.67 18.21 -38.84
C ALA A 322 -12.46 18.89 -37.72
N PHE A 323 -12.57 18.23 -36.56
CA PHE A 323 -13.06 18.88 -35.35
C PHE A 323 -12.05 19.95 -34.92
N PRO A 324 -12.47 21.20 -34.65
CA PRO A 324 -11.53 22.26 -34.35
C PRO A 324 -11.01 22.11 -32.93
N ILE A 325 -9.68 21.93 -32.80
CA ILE A 325 -8.88 21.95 -31.56
C ILE A 325 -9.12 23.22 -30.71
N ILE A 326 -9.77 24.23 -31.28
CA ILE A 326 -10.06 25.54 -30.69
C ILE A 326 -11.05 25.47 -29.50
N LEU A 327 -11.86 24.41 -29.35
CA LEU A 327 -12.82 24.30 -28.25
C LEU A 327 -12.27 23.64 -26.96
N ILE A 328 -11.14 22.93 -27.03
CA ILE A 328 -10.61 22.14 -25.90
C ILE A 328 -9.83 23.03 -24.92
N ILE A 329 -9.09 24.01 -25.44
CA ILE A 329 -8.26 24.92 -24.65
C ILE A 329 -9.09 25.74 -23.63
N PRO A 330 -10.21 26.40 -23.99
CA PRO A 330 -11.00 27.14 -23.01
C PRO A 330 -11.64 26.24 -21.95
N LEU A 331 -11.96 24.98 -22.27
CA LEU A 331 -12.50 24.01 -21.32
C LEU A 331 -11.45 23.61 -20.27
N ILE A 332 -10.20 23.36 -20.69
CA ILE A 332 -9.10 23.05 -19.78
C ILE A 332 -8.80 24.25 -18.86
N VAL A 333 -8.76 25.46 -19.42
CA VAL A 333 -8.56 26.70 -18.63
C VAL A 333 -9.67 26.88 -17.60
N PHE A 334 -10.92 26.61 -17.98
CA PHE A 334 -12.06 26.66 -17.06
C PHE A 334 -11.91 25.64 -15.93
N VAL A 335 -11.63 24.36 -16.23
CA VAL A 335 -11.45 23.31 -15.22
C VAL A 335 -10.33 23.65 -14.23
N VAL A 336 -9.18 24.14 -14.72
CA VAL A 336 -8.05 24.56 -13.88
C VAL A 336 -8.44 25.73 -12.97
N ALA A 337 -9.17 26.73 -13.49
CA ALA A 337 -9.65 27.84 -12.69
C ALA A 337 -10.63 27.40 -11.58
N THR A 338 -11.51 26.43 -11.87
CA THR A 338 -12.44 25.85 -10.88
C THR A 338 -11.69 25.12 -9.78
N ILE A 339 -10.68 24.31 -10.13
CA ILE A 339 -9.84 23.59 -9.15
C ILE A 339 -9.10 24.58 -8.24
N ILE A 340 -8.49 25.63 -8.80
CA ILE A 340 -7.82 26.68 -8.02
C ILE A 340 -8.81 27.39 -7.09
N GLY A 341 -10.04 27.66 -7.54
CA GLY A 341 -11.12 28.22 -6.73
C GLY A 341 -11.48 27.34 -5.53
N ILE A 342 -11.66 26.03 -5.76
CA ILE A 342 -11.98 25.05 -4.71
C ILE A 342 -10.83 24.95 -3.69
N LEU A 343 -9.58 24.92 -4.15
CA LEU A 343 -8.40 24.91 -3.27
C LEU A 343 -8.31 26.17 -2.41
N ARG A 344 -8.60 27.35 -2.97
CA ARG A 344 -8.66 28.61 -2.21
C ARG A 344 -9.78 28.61 -1.18
N LEU A 345 -10.96 28.09 -1.51
CA LEU A 345 -12.09 27.96 -0.58
C LEU A 345 -11.75 27.01 0.57
N ARG A 346 -11.14 25.84 0.27
CA ARG A 346 -10.69 24.86 1.27
C ARG A 346 -9.61 25.46 2.19
N ALA A 347 -8.63 26.15 1.63
CA ALA A 347 -7.60 26.85 2.40
C ALA A 347 -8.19 27.93 3.32
N ASN A 348 -9.15 28.72 2.83
CA ASN A 348 -9.84 29.73 3.63
C ASN A 348 -10.70 29.10 4.74
N HIS A 349 -11.37 27.99 4.47
CA HIS A 349 -12.14 27.26 5.46
C HIS A 349 -11.22 26.73 6.58
N LEU A 350 -10.08 26.13 6.23
CA LEU A 350 -9.08 25.64 7.19
C LEU A 350 -8.47 26.79 8.01
N ARG A 351 -8.19 27.94 7.39
CA ARG A 351 -7.73 29.16 8.09
C ARG A 351 -8.78 29.66 9.10
N ARG A 352 -10.07 29.67 8.75
CA ARG A 352 -11.17 30.02 9.67
C ARG A 352 -11.30 29.02 10.83
N LYS A 353 -11.16 27.71 10.56
CA LYS A 353 -11.18 26.64 11.58
C LYS A 353 -10.01 26.78 12.57
N ARG A 354 -8.79 27.08 12.07
CA ARG A 354 -7.61 27.35 12.90
C ARG A 354 -7.79 28.60 13.80
N ARG A 355 -8.39 29.69 13.29
CA ARG A 355 -8.72 30.89 14.08
C ARG A 355 -9.74 30.61 15.19
N ARG A 356 -10.78 29.80 14.92
CA ARG A 356 -11.76 29.36 15.94
C ARG A 356 -11.11 28.51 17.04
N ARG A 357 -10.22 27.58 16.69
CA ARG A 357 -9.46 26.77 17.66
C ARG A 357 -8.54 27.62 18.54
N LYS A 358 -7.86 28.63 17.98
CA LYS A 358 -7.07 29.59 18.79
C LYS A 358 -7.93 30.39 19.77
N ARG A 359 -9.10 30.90 19.35
CA ARG A 359 -10.03 31.61 20.24
C ARG A 359 -10.53 30.70 21.37
N ASN A 360 -10.92 29.46 21.08
CA ASN A 360 -11.40 28.52 22.09
C ASN A 360 -10.30 28.09 23.09
N ARG A 361 -9.03 28.05 22.65
CA ARG A 361 -7.89 27.81 23.55
C ARG A 361 -7.64 29.02 24.48
N GLN A 362 -7.77 30.25 23.97
CA GLN A 362 -7.69 31.45 24.80
C GLN A 362 -8.83 31.51 25.83
N THR A 363 -10.08 31.27 25.45
CA THR A 363 -11.21 31.27 26.41
C THR A 363 -11.12 30.16 27.45
N LYS A 364 -10.60 28.97 27.11
CA LYS A 364 -10.29 27.92 28.11
C LYS A 364 -9.16 28.33 29.05
N SER A 365 -8.12 29.01 28.55
CA SER A 365 -7.03 29.52 29.37
C SER A 365 -7.49 30.58 30.38
N TYR A 366 -8.41 31.47 29.99
CA TYR A 366 -8.99 32.46 30.92
C TYR A 366 -9.90 31.81 31.97
N ARG A 367 -10.75 30.83 31.57
CA ARG A 367 -11.59 30.07 32.53
C ARG A 367 -10.77 29.27 33.55
N ASN A 368 -9.64 28.69 33.14
CA ASN A 368 -8.79 27.95 34.06
C ASN A 368 -7.98 28.88 34.98
N ALA A 369 -7.63 30.10 34.55
CA ALA A 369 -6.93 31.08 35.39
C ALA A 369 -7.82 31.64 36.52
N ASP A 370 -9.14 31.71 36.31
CA ASP A 370 -10.10 32.15 37.34
C ASP A 370 -10.42 31.05 38.37
N GLN A 371 -10.08 29.77 38.11
CA GLN A 371 -10.31 28.66 39.04
C GLN A 371 -9.24 28.52 40.16
N TRP A 372 -8.17 29.34 40.14
CA TRP A 372 -7.10 29.33 41.15
C TRP A 372 -7.03 30.63 41.97
N LYS A 373 -8.17 31.29 42.15
CA LYS A 373 -8.28 32.48 43.02
C LYS A 373 -9.32 32.27 44.11
N TRP A 374 -9.07 31.37 45.07
CA TRP A 374 -9.60 31.41 46.43
C TRP A 374 -8.63 30.68 47.36
#